data_AF-A0A5S9NSJ7-F1
#
_entry.id   AF-A0A5S9NSJ7-F1
#
_cell.length_a   1.000
_cell.length_b   1.000
_cell.length_c   1.000
_cell.angle_alpha   90.00
_cell.angle_beta   90.00
_cell.angle_gamma   90.00
#
_symmetry.space_group_name_H-M   'P 1'
#
loop_
_entity.id
_entity.type
_entity.pdbx_description
1 polymer ?
#
loop_
_entity_poly.entity_id
_entity_poly.type
_entity_poly.pdbx_seq_one_letter_code
_entity_poly.pdbx_strand_id
1 'polypeptide(L)'
;MLENQANIHSTSHHTEGLPPLWPLMETFGVTVNQCLEGTGLTMDQAKGYQAGMTPEQEFALYRNLLRLSGDAMLGLKLGELYHPQSYGMYGYAMLSARNVKMLVEICSKFHDLSFSHFKFRDALDEIGGTRLEFRYPLPQELIQGY
;
A
#
# COMPACT_ATOMS: atom_id res chain seq x y z
N MET A 1 -15.34 -21.92 -26.53
CA MET A 1 -14.21 -21.00 -26.73
C MET A 1 -14.39 -19.90 -25.69
N LEU A 2 -14.06 -20.11 -24.41
CA LEU A 2 -12.72 -20.24 -23.79
C LEU A 2 -11.80 -19.08 -24.16
N GLU A 3 -11.16 -18.51 -23.12
CA GLU A 3 -10.25 -17.35 -23.06
C GLU A 3 -10.97 -16.03 -22.73
N ASN A 4 -10.67 -15.31 -21.65
CA ASN A 4 -9.44 -15.22 -20.88
C ASN A 4 -9.83 -14.86 -19.44
N GLN A 5 -9.70 -15.80 -18.50
CA GLN A 5 -9.66 -15.45 -17.09
C GLN A 5 -8.43 -14.57 -16.93
N ALA A 6 -8.66 -13.27 -16.79
CA ALA A 6 -7.61 -12.34 -16.38
C ALA A 6 -6.93 -12.98 -15.19
N ASN A 7 -5.68 -13.38 -15.39
CA ASN A 7 -4.86 -13.98 -14.37
C ASN A 7 -4.65 -12.88 -13.33
N ILE A 8 -5.56 -12.80 -12.37
CA ILE A 8 -5.43 -11.97 -11.18
C ILE A 8 -4.30 -12.66 -10.44
N HIS A 9 -3.06 -12.30 -10.78
CA HIS A 9 -1.93 -12.62 -9.93
C HIS A 9 -2.32 -12.04 -8.58
N SER A 10 -2.71 -12.93 -7.67
CA SER A 10 -3.00 -12.64 -6.28
C SER A 10 -1.76 -11.95 -5.75
N THR A 11 -1.73 -10.63 -5.80
CA THR A 11 -0.77 -9.82 -5.07
C THR A 11 -1.21 -9.96 -3.63
N SER A 12 -0.82 -11.08 -3.02
CA SER A 12 -0.98 -11.29 -1.59
C SER A 12 -0.22 -10.15 -0.94
N HIS A 13 -0.95 -9.15 -0.44
CA HIS A 13 -0.33 -8.02 0.22
C HIS A 13 0.36 -8.55 1.47
N HIS A 14 1.63 -8.21 1.64
CA HIS A 14 2.41 -8.71 2.76
C HIS A 14 2.00 -8.00 4.04
N THR A 15 1.66 -8.78 5.05
CA THR A 15 1.33 -8.33 6.41
C THR A 15 2.52 -7.68 7.13
N GLU A 16 3.74 -7.84 6.60
CA GLU A 16 4.97 -7.14 7.01
C GLU A 16 4.82 -5.61 7.02
N GLY A 17 3.89 -5.07 6.22
CA GLY A 17 3.57 -3.64 6.21
C GLY A 17 2.67 -3.19 7.37
N LEU A 18 2.11 -4.10 8.17
CA LEU A 18 1.17 -3.72 9.22
C LEU A 18 1.83 -3.20 10.52
N PRO A 19 2.92 -3.81 11.04
CA PRO A 19 3.51 -3.41 12.31
C PRO A 19 3.79 -1.90 12.50
N PRO A 20 4.29 -1.15 11.49
CA PRO A 20 4.55 0.27 11.65
C PRO A 20 3.31 1.10 11.98
N LEU A 21 2.11 0.66 11.60
CA LEU A 21 0.88 1.46 11.75
C LEU A 21 0.27 1.39 13.16
N TRP A 22 0.58 0.35 13.95
CA TRP A 22 -0.01 0.17 15.28
C TRP A 22 0.35 1.29 16.25
N PRO A 23 1.63 1.72 16.37
CA PRO A 23 1.97 2.87 17.21
C PRO A 23 1.21 4.14 16.82
N LEU A 24 0.97 4.37 15.52
CA LEU A 24 0.18 5.51 15.07
C LEU A 24 -1.26 5.40 15.57
N MET A 25 -1.89 4.23 15.45
CA MET A 25 -3.26 4.02 15.94
C MET A 25 -3.38 4.13 17.46
N GLU A 26 -2.36 3.74 18.20
CA GLU A 26 -2.29 3.95 19.65
C GLU A 26 -2.32 5.44 20.01
N THR A 27 -1.72 6.32 19.21
CA THR A 27 -1.83 7.78 19.43
C THR A 27 -3.24 8.33 19.28
N PHE A 28 -4.10 7.62 18.53
CA PHE A 28 -5.53 7.91 18.43
C PHE A 28 -6.36 7.23 19.54
N GLY A 29 -5.73 6.52 20.48
CA GLY A 29 -6.41 5.78 21.53
C GLY A 29 -7.11 4.51 21.03
N VAL A 30 -6.69 3.99 19.87
CA VAL A 30 -7.31 2.83 19.20
C VAL A 30 -6.43 1.60 19.38
N THR A 31 -7.04 0.49 19.78
CA THR A 31 -6.33 -0.80 19.92
C THR A 31 -6.25 -1.55 18.60
N VAL A 32 -5.24 -2.41 18.45
CA VAL A 32 -5.10 -3.29 17.28
C VAL A 32 -6.37 -4.13 17.06
N ASN A 33 -6.96 -4.70 18.12
CA ASN A 33 -8.18 -5.50 18.01
C ASN A 33 -9.36 -4.73 17.41
N GLN A 34 -9.52 -3.44 17.75
CA GLN A 34 -10.56 -2.60 17.16
C GLN A 34 -10.30 -2.36 15.67
N CYS A 35 -9.03 -2.20 15.27
CA CYS A 35 -8.65 -2.07 13.86
C CYS A 35 -8.95 -3.35 13.06
N LEU A 36 -8.78 -4.53 13.67
CA LEU A 36 -8.99 -5.83 13.01
C LEU A 36 -10.46 -6.27 12.95
N GLU A 37 -11.38 -5.60 13.64
CA GLU A 37 -12.79 -5.99 13.73
C GLU A 37 -13.43 -6.15 12.34
N GLY A 38 -13.96 -7.34 12.04
CA GLY A 38 -14.62 -7.61 10.77
C GLY A 38 -13.70 -7.68 9.54
N THR A 39 -12.37 -7.60 9.72
CA THR A 39 -11.38 -7.72 8.62
C THR A 39 -11.06 -9.17 8.27
N GLY A 40 -11.30 -10.10 9.20
CA GLY A 40 -10.87 -11.50 9.07
C GLY A 40 -9.35 -11.71 9.21
N LEU A 41 -8.59 -10.67 9.57
CA LEU A 41 -7.16 -10.77 9.88
C LEU A 41 -6.95 -11.30 11.31
N THR A 42 -5.95 -12.15 11.49
CA THR A 42 -5.54 -12.65 12.80
C THR A 42 -4.54 -11.71 13.47
N MET A 43 -4.36 -11.87 14.78
CA MET A 43 -3.31 -11.15 15.51
C MET A 43 -1.89 -11.51 15.03
N ASP A 44 -1.67 -12.73 14.54
CA ASP A 44 -0.37 -13.13 14.01
C ASP A 44 -0.08 -12.46 12.66
N GLN A 45 -1.11 -12.31 11.81
CA GLN A 45 -1.01 -11.46 10.62
C GLN A 45 -0.77 -10.00 10.99
N ALA A 46 -1.46 -9.46 11.99
CA ALA A 46 -1.25 -8.09 12.44
C ALA A 46 0.19 -7.83 12.94
N LYS A 47 0.81 -8.83 13.57
CA LYS A 47 2.20 -8.77 14.02
C LYS A 47 3.23 -9.01 12.90
N GLY A 48 2.78 -9.32 11.69
CA GLY A 48 3.65 -9.70 10.57
C GLY A 48 4.23 -11.12 10.67
N TYR A 49 3.80 -11.94 11.62
CA TYR A 49 4.31 -13.31 11.82
C TYR A 49 3.74 -14.32 10.83
N GLN A 50 2.63 -13.97 10.18
CA GLN A 50 2.01 -14.77 9.14
C GLN A 50 1.79 -13.91 7.90
N ALA A 51 2.33 -14.36 6.77
CA ALA A 51 2.18 -13.69 5.49
C ALA A 51 0.77 -13.86 4.89
N GLY A 52 0.42 -12.91 4.02
CA GLY A 52 -0.78 -12.96 3.20
C GLY A 52 -1.93 -12.17 3.79
N MET A 53 -2.49 -11.29 2.97
CA MET A 53 -3.68 -10.49 3.21
C MET A 53 -4.36 -10.30 1.85
N THR A 54 -5.66 -10.55 1.77
CA THR A 54 -6.40 -10.25 0.53
C THR A 54 -6.65 -8.75 0.44
N PRO A 55 -6.82 -8.19 -0.76
CA PRO A 55 -7.19 -6.78 -0.94
C PRO A 55 -8.44 -6.38 -0.15
N GLU A 56 -9.43 -7.26 -0.05
CA GLU A 56 -10.68 -7.01 0.67
C GLU A 56 -10.46 -6.89 2.18
N GLN A 57 -9.57 -7.72 2.74
CA GLN A 57 -9.18 -7.65 4.15
C GLN A 57 -8.43 -6.35 4.45
N GLU A 58 -7.52 -5.96 3.55
CA GLU A 58 -6.76 -4.70 3.63
C GLU A 58 -7.69 -3.48 3.57
N PHE A 59 -8.66 -3.48 2.65
CA PHE A 59 -9.65 -2.41 2.55
C PHE A 59 -10.58 -2.35 3.76
N ALA A 60 -10.97 -3.51 4.32
CA ALA A 60 -11.72 -3.55 5.57
C ALA A 60 -10.89 -2.92 6.72
N LEU A 61 -9.60 -3.24 6.79
CA LEU A 61 -8.69 -2.61 7.75
C LEU A 61 -8.64 -1.10 7.55
N TYR A 62 -8.36 -0.60 6.33
CA TYR A 62 -8.29 0.84 6.05
C TYR A 62 -9.59 1.59 6.38
N ARG A 63 -10.76 0.98 6.13
CA ARG A 63 -12.05 1.53 6.56
C ARG A 63 -12.14 1.66 8.08
N ASN A 64 -11.71 0.65 8.83
CA ASN A 64 -11.65 0.73 10.28
C ASN A 64 -10.68 1.82 10.75
N LEU A 65 -9.48 1.89 10.16
CA LEU A 65 -8.50 2.90 10.55
C LEU A 65 -9.04 4.32 10.37
N LEU A 66 -9.64 4.63 9.20
CA LEU A 66 -10.23 5.94 8.92
C LEU A 66 -11.40 6.27 9.86
N ARG A 67 -12.30 5.30 10.08
CA ARG A 67 -13.46 5.48 10.98
C ARG A 67 -13.03 5.69 12.43
N LEU A 68 -12.04 4.95 12.90
CA LEU A 68 -11.57 4.97 14.29
C LEU A 68 -10.65 6.14 14.59
N SER A 69 -9.82 6.58 13.62
CA SER A 69 -8.96 7.75 13.79
C SER A 69 -9.75 9.06 13.74
N GLY A 70 -10.80 9.12 12.91
CA GLY A 70 -11.51 10.37 12.59
C GLY A 70 -10.64 11.42 11.90
N ASP A 71 -9.46 11.02 11.39
CA ASP A 71 -8.46 11.93 10.82
C ASP A 71 -8.38 11.77 9.30
N ALA A 72 -8.85 12.78 8.57
CA ALA A 72 -8.79 12.81 7.11
C ALA A 72 -7.35 12.79 6.57
N MET A 73 -6.35 13.18 7.37
CA MET A 73 -4.93 13.18 7.00
C MET A 73 -4.23 11.87 7.38
N LEU A 74 -4.97 10.84 7.82
CA LEU A 74 -4.41 9.55 8.23
C LEU A 74 -3.49 8.96 7.15
N GLY A 75 -3.86 9.04 5.87
CA GLY A 75 -3.03 8.53 4.77
C GLY A 75 -1.64 9.17 4.69
N LEU A 76 -1.54 10.48 4.95
CA LEU A 76 -0.24 11.19 4.98
C LEU A 76 0.60 10.73 6.17
N LYS A 77 -0.02 10.63 7.35
CA LYS A 77 0.65 10.14 8.57
C LYS A 77 1.13 8.70 8.43
N LEU A 78 0.32 7.84 7.80
CA LEU A 78 0.72 6.48 7.48
C LEU A 78 1.91 6.48 6.51
N GLY A 79 1.87 7.29 5.46
CA GLY A 79 2.96 7.39 4.48
C GLY A 79 4.33 7.72 5.10
N GLU A 80 4.38 8.52 6.16
CA GLU A 80 5.62 8.85 6.88
C GLU A 80 6.28 7.64 7.56
N LEU A 81 5.51 6.61 7.88
CA LEU A 81 5.99 5.39 8.55
C LEU A 81 6.63 4.40 7.57
N TYR A 82 6.31 4.51 6.28
CA TYR A 82 6.74 3.57 5.24
C TYR A 82 7.94 4.10 4.47
N HIS A 83 9.11 4.03 5.10
CA HIS A 83 10.36 4.45 4.48
C HIS A 83 10.75 3.56 3.29
N PRO A 84 11.46 4.11 2.27
CA PRO A 84 11.95 3.34 1.13
C PRO A 84 12.71 2.07 1.53
N GLN A 85 13.48 2.10 2.61
CA GLN A 85 14.26 0.97 3.12
C GLN A 85 13.42 -0.27 3.43
N SER A 86 12.13 -0.10 3.77
CA SER A 86 11.21 -1.20 4.04
C SER A 86 10.88 -2.04 2.80
N TYR A 87 11.16 -1.52 1.60
CA TYR A 87 11.00 -2.26 0.33
C TYR A 87 12.24 -3.11 -0.05
N GLY A 88 13.18 -3.30 0.87
CA GLY A 88 14.38 -4.11 0.64
C GLY A 88 15.22 -3.58 -0.53
N MET A 89 15.67 -4.48 -1.42
CA MET A 89 16.54 -4.13 -2.54
C MET A 89 15.93 -3.08 -3.48
N TYR A 90 14.60 -3.09 -3.66
CA TYR A 90 13.90 -2.09 -4.46
C TYR A 90 14.04 -0.70 -3.84
N GLY A 91 13.86 -0.62 -2.52
CA GLY A 91 14.11 0.59 -1.74
C GLY A 91 15.55 1.09 -1.81
N TYR A 92 16.52 0.21 -1.66
CA TYR A 92 17.94 0.57 -1.79
C TYR A 92 18.29 1.06 -3.19
N ALA A 93 17.72 0.47 -4.24
CA ALA A 93 17.89 0.94 -5.60
C ALA A 93 17.36 2.37 -5.78
N MET A 94 16.18 2.68 -5.24
CA MET A 94 15.64 4.04 -5.23
C MET A 94 16.58 5.03 -4.52
N LEU A 95 17.04 4.67 -3.32
CA LEU A 95 17.93 5.54 -2.53
C LEU A 95 19.31 5.73 -3.16
N SER A 96 19.74 4.79 -4.01
CA SER A 96 21.02 4.85 -4.74
C SER A 96 20.90 5.58 -6.08
N ALA A 97 19.70 6.03 -6.47
CA ALA A 97 19.49 6.75 -7.71
C ALA A 97 20.26 8.08 -7.69
N ARG A 98 21.10 8.29 -8.70
CA ARG A 98 21.93 9.51 -8.80
C ARG A 98 21.13 10.79 -9.08
N ASN A 99 19.89 10.67 -9.54
CA ASN A 99 18.98 11.77 -9.84
C ASN A 99 17.52 11.28 -9.92
N VAL A 100 16.58 12.24 -9.95
CA VAL A 100 15.13 11.97 -10.01
C VAL A 100 14.74 11.16 -11.25
N LYS A 101 15.38 11.39 -12.40
CA LYS A 101 15.11 10.63 -13.62
C LYS A 101 15.38 9.14 -13.42
N MET A 102 16.53 8.78 -12.87
CA MET A 102 16.89 7.39 -12.57
C MET A 102 15.98 6.79 -11.49
N LEU A 103 15.57 7.58 -10.49
CA LEU A 103 14.58 7.15 -9.50
C LEU A 103 13.26 6.77 -10.17
N VAL A 104 12.74 7.62 -11.06
CA VAL A 104 11.49 7.36 -11.79
C VAL A 104 11.62 6.14 -12.70
N GLU A 105 12.77 5.94 -13.37
CA GLU A 105 13.06 4.75 -14.17
C GLU A 105 13.04 3.47 -13.31
N ILE A 106 13.64 3.49 -12.11
CA ILE A 106 13.61 2.37 -11.16
C ILE A 106 12.17 2.10 -10.69
N CYS A 107 11.47 3.15 -10.26
CA CYS A 107 10.09 3.05 -9.80
C CYS A 107 9.19 2.45 -10.89
N SER A 108 9.35 2.91 -12.14
CA SER A 108 8.55 2.45 -13.27
C SER A 108 8.88 1.04 -13.72
N LYS A 109 10.15 0.65 -13.73
CA LYS A 109 10.59 -0.67 -14.17
C LYS A 109 10.31 -1.79 -13.17
N PHE A 110 10.39 -1.49 -11.88
CA PHE A 110 10.30 -2.48 -10.81
C PHE A 110 9.10 -2.25 -9.88
N HIS A 111 8.06 -1.56 -10.36
CA HIS A 111 6.89 -1.21 -9.54
C HIS A 111 6.20 -2.41 -8.89
N ASP A 112 6.29 -3.61 -9.45
CA ASP A 112 5.71 -4.83 -8.84
C ASP A 112 6.32 -5.16 -7.47
N LEU A 113 7.55 -4.72 -7.20
CA LEU A 113 8.23 -4.91 -5.92
C LEU A 113 7.80 -3.90 -4.85
N SER A 114 6.97 -2.90 -5.20
CA SER A 114 6.43 -1.94 -4.24
C SER A 114 5.27 -2.49 -3.41
N PHE A 115 4.67 -3.62 -3.82
CA PHE A 115 3.40 -4.12 -3.26
C PHE A 115 2.28 -3.07 -3.22
N SER A 116 2.42 -2.00 -4.00
CA SER A 116 1.52 -0.87 -4.02
C SER A 116 0.26 -1.17 -4.83
N HIS A 117 -0.86 -0.56 -4.46
CA HIS A 117 -2.08 -0.53 -5.28
C HIS A 117 -1.90 0.22 -6.60
N PHE A 118 -0.78 0.90 -6.80
CA PHE A 118 -0.46 1.66 -8.00
C PHE A 118 0.51 0.91 -8.91
N LYS A 119 0.36 1.10 -10.21
CA LYS A 119 1.36 0.83 -11.24
C LYS A 119 1.83 2.14 -11.83
N PHE A 120 3.09 2.17 -12.22
CA PHE A 120 3.70 3.31 -12.89
C PHE A 120 3.59 3.09 -14.39
N ARG A 121 3.19 4.12 -15.13
CA ARG A 121 3.17 4.13 -16.59
C ARG A 121 3.93 5.35 -17.06
N ASP A 122 4.82 5.18 -18.02
CA ASP A 122 5.52 6.30 -18.64
C ASP A 122 4.49 7.27 -19.26
N ALA A 123 4.51 8.52 -18.81
CA ALA A 123 3.78 9.60 -19.45
C ALA A 123 4.75 10.19 -20.50
N LEU A 124 4.53 9.78 -21.75
CA LEU A 124 5.27 10.27 -22.90
C LEU A 124 4.77 11.67 -23.27
N ASP A 125 5.14 12.67 -22.48
CA ASP A 125 4.99 14.09 -22.82
C ASP A 125 6.36 14.78 -22.99
N GLU A 126 6.38 16.00 -23.54
CA GLU A 126 7.61 16.75 -23.86
C GLU A 126 8.50 17.03 -22.65
N ILE A 127 7.95 16.93 -21.43
CA ILE A 127 8.61 17.23 -20.16
C ILE A 127 9.13 15.97 -19.47
N GLY A 128 8.66 14.78 -19.90
CA GLY A 128 8.90 13.51 -19.26
C GLY A 128 8.11 13.39 -17.95
N GLY A 129 7.13 12.50 -17.91
CA GLY A 129 6.35 12.23 -16.70
C GLY A 129 6.21 10.74 -16.42
N THR A 130 5.74 10.41 -15.22
CA THR A 130 5.20 9.09 -14.91
C THR A 130 3.79 9.28 -14.37
N ARG A 131 2.87 8.45 -14.86
CA ARG A 131 1.48 8.40 -14.41
C ARG A 131 1.33 7.23 -13.45
N LEU A 132 0.72 7.49 -12.31
CA LEU A 132 0.23 6.45 -11.42
C LEU A 132 -1.16 6.02 -11.87
N GLU A 133 -1.34 4.72 -12.08
CA GLU A 133 -2.63 4.09 -12.36
C GLU A 133 -2.93 3.08 -11.25
N PHE A 134 -4.19 2.95 -10.84
CA PHE A 134 -4.56 1.86 -9.93
C PHE A 134 -4.42 0.51 -10.64
N ARG A 135 -3.89 -0.50 -9.94
CA ARG A 135 -3.80 -1.88 -10.44
C ARG A 135 -5.16 -2.55 -10.53
N TYR A 136 -6.07 -2.17 -9.65
CA TYR A 136 -7.43 -2.67 -9.54
C TYR A 136 -8.35 -1.55 -9.03
N PRO A 137 -9.68 -1.67 -9.24
CA PRO A 137 -10.61 -0.68 -8.73
C PRO A 137 -10.48 -0.57 -7.21
N LEU A 138 -10.13 0.61 -6.71
CA LEU A 138 -10.16 0.89 -5.28
C LEU A 138 -11.59 1.28 -4.85
N PRO A 139 -12.01 0.94 -3.62
CA PRO A 139 -13.27 1.42 -3.06
C PRO A 139 -13.30 2.96 -3.04
N GLN A 140 -14.37 3.56 -3.55
CA GLN A 140 -14.45 5.03 -3.69
C GLN A 140 -14.37 5.74 -2.34
N GLU A 141 -14.90 5.10 -1.30
CA GLU A 141 -14.87 5.61 0.08
C GLU A 141 -13.45 5.76 0.66
N LEU A 142 -12.45 5.13 0.05
CA LEU A 142 -11.03 5.24 0.45
C LEU A 142 -10.27 6.30 -0.36
N ILE A 143 -10.84 6.79 -1.47
CA ILE A 143 -10.17 7.75 -2.38
C ILE A 143 -10.75 9.15 -2.23
N GLN A 144 -12.02 9.27 -1.85
CA GLN A 144 -12.64 10.57 -1.62
C GLN A 144 -12.16 11.15 -0.29
N GLY A 145 -11.32 12.19 -0.36
CA GLY A 145 -11.06 13.06 0.79
C GLY A 145 -12.37 13.75 1.18
N TYR A 146 -12.74 13.64 2.46
CA TYR A 146 -13.84 14.40 3.05
C TYR A 146 -13.51 15.90 3.12
#